data_AF-A0A6A6SSQ3-F1
#
_entry.id   AF-A0A6A6SSQ3-F1
#
_cell.length_a   1.000
_cell.length_b   1.000
_cell.length_c   1.000
_cell.angle_alpha   90.00
_cell.angle_beta   90.00
_cell.angle_gamma   90.00
#
_symmetry.space_group_name_H-M   'P 1'
#
loop_
_entity.id
_entity.type
_entity.pdbx_description
1 polymer ?
#
loop_
_entity_poly.entity_id
_entity_poly.type
_entity_poly.pdbx_seq_one_letter_code
_entity_poly.pdbx_strand_id
1 'polypeptide(L)'
;MRSIETHPGLYKLLHKWAGDNKVITATYYFWSAGQLLEKSVMGLLRSLLHQSLLQHPGLLEWVFPIDAPEWSMASADYEFTVLKLREAFKRMLNHGVRLQLRFFFLIDGLDEIDQREKKEDESDLKGQHALIELVRDFSEYPILRVCLSSRPWNIFEKEYGCEGRSHLQLHKITRNDIETYTRGTLEKDMAFQELIERDKSFKYGQLVNEILDAANGVFLWVQLAVRNLLSGIDDGNGLYELQERLHTLPFDLHKMYDHILSTVEPEYLELAGRYLLMAASDTTHDLGLMVFLYSGKQESAMLTKHESLTLEEYVHAHISMGKKINACCKGLLEV
;
A
#
# COMPACT_ATOMS: atom_id res chain seq x y z
N MET A 1 -3.45 -3.69 -2.59
CA MET A 1 -4.17 -4.09 -3.83
C MET A 1 -3.28 -4.31 -5.06
N ARG A 2 -2.15 -3.59 -5.23
CA ARG A 2 -1.29 -3.69 -6.42
C ARG A 2 -0.87 -5.12 -6.81
N SER A 3 -0.56 -5.97 -5.83
CA SER A 3 -0.21 -7.38 -6.10
C SER A 3 -1.36 -8.20 -6.65
N ILE A 4 -2.62 -7.82 -6.36
CA ILE A 4 -3.81 -8.47 -6.93
C ILE A 4 -3.99 -8.04 -8.38
N GLU A 5 -3.85 -6.74 -8.66
CA GLU A 5 -3.95 -6.15 -10.00
C GLU A 5 -3.00 -6.83 -10.99
N THR A 6 -1.75 -7.08 -10.58
CA THR A 6 -0.73 -7.70 -11.44
C THR A 6 -0.70 -9.23 -11.38
N HIS A 7 -1.52 -9.87 -10.53
CA HIS A 7 -1.48 -11.31 -10.35
C HIS A 7 -2.01 -12.05 -11.59
N PRO A 8 -1.23 -12.97 -12.21
CA PRO A 8 -1.67 -13.69 -13.42
C PRO A 8 -2.97 -14.50 -13.24
N GLY A 9 -3.25 -14.93 -12.01
CA GLY A 9 -4.48 -15.64 -11.67
C GLY A 9 -5.75 -14.78 -11.74
N LEU A 10 -5.64 -13.45 -11.57
CA LEU A 10 -6.80 -12.56 -11.61
C LEU A 10 -7.49 -12.64 -12.98
N TYR A 11 -6.72 -12.54 -14.06
CA TYR A 11 -7.24 -12.57 -15.43
C TYR A 11 -8.02 -13.86 -15.73
N LYS A 12 -7.52 -15.01 -15.25
CA LYS A 12 -8.19 -16.32 -15.38
C LYS A 12 -9.54 -16.35 -14.64
N LEU A 13 -9.58 -15.80 -13.42
CA LEU A 13 -10.80 -15.75 -12.62
C LEU A 13 -11.84 -14.80 -13.21
N LEU A 14 -11.39 -13.64 -13.72
CA LEU A 14 -12.26 -12.68 -14.39
C LEU A 14 -12.85 -13.26 -15.68
N HIS A 15 -12.05 -13.94 -16.50
CA HIS A 15 -12.57 -14.64 -17.69
C HIS A 15 -13.58 -15.73 -17.33
N LYS A 16 -13.29 -16.54 -16.30
CA LYS A 16 -14.23 -17.57 -15.84
C LYS A 16 -15.56 -16.96 -15.40
N TRP A 17 -15.53 -15.83 -14.71
CA TRP A 17 -16.75 -15.11 -14.34
C TRP A 17 -17.45 -14.49 -15.56
N ALA A 18 -16.68 -13.94 -16.49
CA ALA A 18 -17.24 -13.18 -17.57
C ALA A 18 -17.92 -14.01 -18.65
N GLY A 19 -17.46 -15.25 -18.83
CA GLY A 19 -17.87 -16.09 -19.96
C GLY A 19 -17.37 -15.47 -21.25
N ASP A 20 -18.25 -15.35 -22.23
CA ASP A 20 -17.95 -14.77 -23.55
C ASP A 20 -17.91 -13.23 -23.54
N ASN A 21 -18.30 -12.60 -22.43
CA ASN A 21 -18.33 -11.14 -22.32
C ASN A 21 -16.92 -10.55 -22.22
N LYS A 22 -16.69 -9.39 -22.85
CA LYS A 22 -15.42 -8.65 -22.72
C LYS A 22 -15.34 -8.00 -21.34
N VAL A 23 -14.22 -8.20 -20.64
CA VAL A 23 -13.97 -7.60 -19.32
C VAL A 23 -13.26 -6.26 -19.47
N ILE A 24 -13.76 -5.25 -18.77
CA ILE A 24 -13.16 -3.94 -18.59
C ILE A 24 -12.70 -3.83 -17.15
N THR A 25 -11.40 -3.58 -16.94
CA THR A 25 -10.81 -3.48 -15.61
C THR A 25 -10.39 -2.04 -15.32
N ALA A 26 -10.72 -1.50 -14.15
CA ALA A 26 -10.22 -0.18 -13.76
C ALA A 26 -9.81 -0.18 -12.29
N THR A 27 -8.79 0.61 -11.96
CA THR A 27 -8.22 0.64 -10.61
C THR A 27 -8.18 2.07 -10.07
N TYR A 28 -8.33 2.20 -8.76
CA TYR A 28 -8.24 3.47 -8.08
C TYR A 28 -7.63 3.29 -6.70
N TYR A 29 -6.70 4.17 -6.35
CA TYR A 29 -5.98 4.15 -5.10
C TYR A 29 -6.26 5.47 -4.39
N PHE A 30 -6.99 5.42 -3.28
CA PHE A 30 -7.12 6.60 -2.44
C PHE A 30 -5.78 6.93 -1.81
N TRP A 31 -5.45 8.22 -1.77
CA TRP A 31 -4.24 8.70 -1.12
C TRP A 31 -4.52 9.98 -0.33
N SER A 32 -4.56 9.85 0.99
CA SER A 32 -4.89 10.94 1.92
C SER A 32 -3.90 12.11 1.85
N ALA A 33 -2.62 11.82 1.61
CA ALA A 33 -1.57 12.82 1.39
C ALA A 33 -1.50 13.35 -0.06
N GLY A 34 -2.31 12.78 -0.96
CA GLY A 34 -2.40 13.18 -2.36
C GLY A 34 -3.18 14.46 -2.60
N GLN A 35 -3.30 14.78 -3.89
CA GLN A 35 -4.09 15.89 -4.42
C GLN A 35 -5.59 15.68 -4.17
N LEU A 36 -6.40 16.72 -4.40
CA LEU A 36 -7.84 16.69 -4.13
C LEU A 36 -8.55 15.52 -4.82
N LEU A 37 -8.22 15.24 -6.08
CA LEU A 37 -8.85 14.15 -6.81
C LEU A 37 -8.51 12.80 -6.18
N GLU A 38 -7.27 12.56 -5.78
CA GLU A 38 -6.78 11.28 -5.20
C GLU A 38 -7.45 10.91 -3.87
N LYS A 39 -8.20 11.82 -3.25
CA LYS A 39 -8.92 11.61 -1.99
C LYS A 39 -10.40 12.00 -2.03
N SER A 40 -11.01 12.00 -3.22
CA SER A 40 -12.42 12.39 -3.42
C SER A 40 -13.22 11.35 -4.18
N VAL A 41 -14.55 11.36 -4.00
CA VAL A 41 -15.47 10.54 -4.80
C VAL A 41 -15.41 10.96 -6.28
N MET A 42 -15.25 12.26 -6.53
CA MET A 42 -15.09 12.80 -7.87
C MET A 42 -13.87 12.20 -8.60
N GLY A 43 -12.71 12.13 -7.93
CA GLY A 43 -11.52 11.52 -8.52
C GLY A 43 -11.67 10.03 -8.79
N LEU A 44 -12.33 9.29 -7.89
CA LEU A 44 -12.69 7.89 -8.09
C LEU A 44 -13.53 7.71 -9.37
N LEU A 45 -14.65 8.44 -9.49
CA LEU A 45 -15.55 8.31 -10.64
C LEU A 45 -14.88 8.71 -11.95
N ARG A 46 -14.14 9.83 -11.97
CA ARG A 46 -13.41 10.30 -13.16
C ARG A 46 -12.39 9.25 -13.62
N SER A 47 -11.62 8.68 -12.69
CA SER A 47 -10.58 7.71 -13.00
C SER A 47 -11.14 6.41 -13.56
N LEU A 48 -12.18 5.85 -12.91
CA LEU A 48 -12.79 4.60 -13.36
C LEU A 48 -13.53 4.77 -14.70
N LEU A 49 -14.21 5.90 -14.93
CA LEU A 49 -14.79 6.21 -16.25
C LEU A 49 -13.72 6.31 -17.31
N HIS A 50 -12.69 7.12 -17.08
CA HIS A 50 -11.60 7.33 -18.04
C HIS A 50 -10.93 6.01 -18.44
N GLN A 51 -10.54 5.18 -17.47
CA GLN A 51 -9.92 3.87 -17.75
C GLN A 51 -10.85 2.90 -18.48
N SER A 52 -12.15 2.93 -18.15
CA SER A 52 -13.15 2.08 -18.82
C SER A 52 -13.37 2.50 -20.27
N LEU A 53 -13.47 3.81 -20.52
CA LEU A 53 -13.67 4.39 -21.85
C LEU A 53 -12.44 4.21 -22.75
N LEU A 54 -11.22 4.26 -22.19
CA LEU A 54 -10.00 3.94 -22.94
C LEU A 54 -9.98 2.50 -23.47
N GLN A 55 -10.49 1.54 -22.71
CA GLN A 55 -10.56 0.13 -23.13
C GLN A 55 -11.72 -0.17 -24.09
N HIS A 56 -12.76 0.64 -24.05
CA HIS A 56 -13.91 0.52 -24.95
C HIS A 56 -14.46 1.90 -25.38
N PRO A 57 -13.82 2.57 -26.36
CA PRO A 57 -14.22 3.91 -26.81
C PRO A 57 -15.66 3.99 -27.33
N GLY A 58 -16.25 2.89 -27.79
CA GLY A 58 -17.66 2.83 -28.23
C GLY A 58 -18.68 3.10 -27.11
N LEU A 59 -18.26 3.23 -25.86
CA LEU A 59 -19.12 3.67 -24.76
C LEU A 59 -19.25 5.20 -24.69
N LEU A 60 -18.34 5.97 -25.32
CA LEU A 60 -18.28 7.43 -25.19
C LEU A 60 -19.60 8.11 -25.55
N GLU A 61 -20.23 7.73 -26.67
CA GLU A 61 -21.48 8.32 -27.14
C GLU A 61 -22.67 8.07 -26.18
N TRP A 62 -22.59 7.03 -25.35
CA TRP A 62 -23.63 6.66 -24.39
C TRP A 62 -23.39 7.30 -23.03
N VAL A 63 -22.13 7.38 -22.62
CA VAL A 63 -21.71 7.99 -21.34
C VAL A 63 -21.82 9.51 -21.42
N PHE A 64 -21.37 10.09 -22.53
CA PHE A 64 -21.39 11.53 -22.80
C PHE A 64 -22.10 11.80 -24.15
N PRO A 65 -23.44 11.75 -24.19
CA PRO A 65 -24.19 12.01 -25.42
C PRO A 65 -23.93 13.41 -25.96
N ILE A 66 -23.65 13.51 -27.26
CA ILE A 66 -23.32 14.79 -27.93
C ILE A 66 -24.49 15.79 -27.83
N ASP A 67 -25.71 15.29 -27.83
CA ASP A 67 -26.93 16.11 -27.75
C ASP A 67 -27.28 16.54 -26.31
N ALA A 68 -26.53 16.06 -25.29
CA ALA A 68 -26.76 16.45 -23.91
C ALA A 68 -26.05 17.79 -23.61
N PRO A 69 -26.80 18.88 -23.33
CA PRO A 69 -26.23 20.21 -23.16
C PRO A 69 -25.25 20.30 -21.97
N GLU A 70 -25.40 19.44 -20.96
CA GLU A 70 -24.51 19.37 -19.80
C GLU A 70 -23.06 18.93 -20.13
N TRP A 71 -22.84 18.28 -21.28
CA TRP A 71 -21.52 17.79 -21.73
C TRP A 71 -20.94 18.62 -22.88
N SER A 72 -21.62 19.68 -23.30
CA SER A 72 -21.12 20.61 -24.31
C SER A 72 -20.07 21.54 -23.70
N MET A 73 -18.87 21.59 -24.26
CA MET A 73 -17.82 22.53 -23.84
C MET A 73 -18.23 24.01 -23.97
N ALA A 74 -19.26 24.30 -24.77
CA ALA A 74 -19.82 25.64 -24.91
C ALA A 74 -20.86 25.98 -23.83
N SER A 75 -21.22 25.01 -22.99
CA SER A 75 -22.16 25.20 -21.88
C SER A 75 -21.48 25.90 -20.70
N ALA A 76 -22.19 26.86 -20.10
CA ALA A 76 -21.77 27.46 -18.82
C ALA A 76 -21.73 26.43 -17.68
N ASP A 77 -22.45 25.31 -17.84
CA ASP A 77 -22.53 24.22 -16.88
C ASP A 77 -21.57 23.06 -17.19
N TYR A 78 -20.57 23.25 -18.07
CA TYR A 78 -19.60 22.20 -18.40
C TYR A 78 -18.67 21.92 -17.22
N GLU A 79 -19.13 21.05 -16.32
CA GLU A 79 -18.41 20.62 -15.13
C GLU A 79 -18.68 19.14 -14.85
N PHE A 80 -17.62 18.42 -14.45
CA PHE A 80 -17.71 17.03 -14.03
C PHE A 80 -18.01 16.95 -12.53
N THR A 81 -19.20 17.39 -12.14
CA THR A 81 -19.71 17.26 -10.76
C THR A 81 -19.97 15.80 -10.41
N VAL A 82 -20.01 15.47 -9.12
CA VAL A 82 -20.25 14.08 -8.67
C VAL A 82 -21.57 13.52 -9.18
N LEU A 83 -22.65 14.32 -9.18
CA LEU A 83 -23.96 13.87 -9.69
C LEU A 83 -23.91 13.51 -11.17
N LYS A 84 -23.33 14.38 -12.00
CA LYS A 84 -23.19 14.14 -13.44
C LYS A 84 -22.32 12.93 -13.73
N LEU A 85 -21.24 12.74 -12.96
CA LEU A 85 -20.37 11.57 -13.04
C LEU A 85 -21.08 10.29 -12.62
N ARG A 86 -21.91 10.29 -11.56
CA ARG A 86 -22.74 9.14 -11.16
C ARG A 86 -23.70 8.76 -12.29
N GLU A 87 -24.36 9.75 -12.89
CA GLU A 87 -25.27 9.52 -14.01
C GLU A 87 -24.55 8.95 -15.25
N ALA A 88 -23.40 9.52 -15.60
CA ALA A 88 -22.54 8.99 -16.66
C ALA A 88 -22.13 7.52 -16.39
N PHE A 89 -21.81 7.19 -15.14
CA PHE A 89 -21.52 5.82 -14.70
C PHE A 89 -22.72 4.87 -14.87
N LYS A 90 -23.92 5.31 -14.46
CA LYS A 90 -25.15 4.54 -14.64
C LYS A 90 -25.41 4.27 -16.13
N ARG A 91 -25.25 5.27 -16.99
CA ARG A 91 -25.37 5.12 -18.45
C ARG A 91 -24.36 4.10 -19.00
N MET A 92 -23.10 4.17 -18.55
CA MET A 92 -22.04 3.22 -18.93
C MET A 92 -22.41 1.77 -18.60
N LEU A 93 -22.82 1.51 -17.36
CA LEU A 93 -23.16 0.16 -16.90
C LEU A 93 -24.41 -0.38 -17.62
N ASN A 94 -25.46 0.45 -17.77
CA ASN A 94 -26.67 0.06 -18.48
C ASN A 94 -26.42 -0.29 -19.95
N HIS A 95 -25.56 0.45 -20.63
CA HIS A 95 -25.20 0.16 -22.02
C HIS A 95 -24.20 -0.99 -22.16
N GLY A 96 -23.33 -1.18 -21.17
CA GLY A 96 -22.40 -2.30 -21.13
C GLY A 96 -23.07 -3.66 -21.24
N VAL A 97 -24.28 -3.82 -20.68
CA VAL A 97 -25.09 -5.06 -20.83
C VAL A 97 -25.34 -5.39 -22.31
N ARG A 98 -25.69 -4.38 -23.12
CA ARG A 98 -26.01 -4.54 -24.54
C ARG A 98 -24.79 -4.88 -25.37
N LEU A 99 -23.64 -4.36 -24.96
CA LEU A 99 -22.34 -4.58 -25.60
C LEU A 99 -21.62 -5.84 -25.09
N GLN A 100 -22.29 -6.67 -24.30
CA GLN A 100 -21.71 -7.88 -23.69
C GLN A 100 -20.42 -7.56 -22.91
N LEU A 101 -20.44 -6.45 -22.18
CA LEU A 101 -19.35 -6.03 -21.31
C LEU A 101 -19.59 -6.44 -19.86
N ARG A 102 -18.50 -6.68 -19.16
CA ARG A 102 -18.46 -6.79 -17.70
C ARG A 102 -17.37 -5.91 -17.15
N PHE A 103 -17.61 -5.34 -15.97
CA PHE A 103 -16.72 -4.39 -15.33
C PHE A 103 -16.15 -4.98 -14.05
N PHE A 104 -14.86 -4.84 -13.84
CA PHE A 104 -14.20 -5.20 -12.60
C PHE A 104 -13.37 -4.03 -12.09
N PHE A 105 -13.71 -3.53 -10.90
CA PHE A 105 -13.00 -2.41 -10.29
C PHE A 105 -12.24 -2.82 -9.03
N LEU A 106 -10.98 -2.40 -8.93
CA LEU A 106 -10.18 -2.49 -7.71
C LEU A 106 -10.08 -1.10 -7.09
N ILE A 107 -10.53 -0.96 -5.85
CA ILE A 107 -10.48 0.32 -5.12
C ILE A 107 -9.75 0.08 -3.80
N ASP A 108 -8.61 0.74 -3.63
CA ASP A 108 -7.74 0.60 -2.46
C ASP A 108 -7.89 1.80 -1.51
N GLY A 109 -7.95 1.54 -0.20
CA GLY A 109 -7.84 2.57 0.83
C GLY A 109 -9.09 3.41 1.05
N LEU A 110 -10.29 2.82 1.15
CA LEU A 110 -11.53 3.60 1.38
C LEU A 110 -11.48 4.51 2.61
N ASP A 111 -10.66 4.19 3.62
CA ASP A 111 -10.44 5.02 4.81
C ASP A 111 -9.69 6.32 4.54
N GLU A 112 -9.00 6.45 3.41
CA GLU A 112 -8.17 7.60 3.05
C GLU A 112 -8.92 8.76 2.36
N ILE A 113 -10.23 8.61 2.15
CA ILE A 113 -11.07 9.68 1.58
C ILE A 113 -11.12 10.92 2.51
N ASP A 114 -11.10 12.12 1.93
CA ASP A 114 -11.19 13.36 2.70
C ASP A 114 -12.61 13.52 3.29
N GLN A 115 -12.69 13.59 4.61
CA GLN A 115 -13.96 13.79 5.33
C GLN A 115 -14.50 15.22 5.20
N ARG A 116 -13.66 16.15 4.76
CA ARG A 116 -14.00 17.59 4.67
C ARG A 116 -14.55 17.97 3.30
N GLU A 117 -14.72 17.01 2.39
CA GLU A 117 -15.32 17.25 1.08
C GLU A 117 -16.64 18.03 1.26
N LYS A 118 -16.68 19.24 0.69
CA LYS A 118 -17.82 20.15 0.83
C LYS A 118 -18.95 19.66 -0.08
N LYS A 119 -20.19 20.00 0.32
CA LYS A 119 -21.41 19.70 -0.43
C LYS A 119 -21.32 20.30 -1.83
N GLU A 120 -21.57 19.49 -2.86
CA GLU A 120 -22.06 19.99 -4.15
C GLU A 120 -23.58 19.80 -4.26
N ASP A 121 -24.20 18.81 -3.59
CA ASP A 121 -25.64 18.49 -3.77
C ASP A 121 -26.40 17.96 -2.53
N GLU A 122 -27.74 17.81 -2.68
CA GLU A 122 -28.81 17.56 -1.69
C GLU A 122 -28.67 16.34 -0.75
N SER A 123 -27.69 15.46 -0.95
CA SER A 123 -27.44 14.36 0.01
C SER A 123 -26.69 14.89 1.24
N ASP A 124 -27.19 14.62 2.44
CA ASP A 124 -26.51 15.00 3.69
C ASP A 124 -25.25 14.15 4.00
N LEU A 125 -24.89 13.20 3.13
CA LEU A 125 -23.78 12.27 3.34
C LEU A 125 -22.46 12.82 2.77
N LYS A 126 -21.37 12.65 3.51
CA LYS A 126 -20.01 13.12 3.17
C LYS A 126 -18.96 12.04 3.39
N GLY A 127 -17.84 12.19 2.69
CA GLY A 127 -16.66 11.33 2.84
C GLY A 127 -17.02 9.85 2.73
N GLN A 128 -16.74 9.09 3.79
CA GLN A 128 -16.96 7.64 3.81
C GLN A 128 -18.42 7.23 3.60
N HIS A 129 -19.39 8.03 4.06
CA HIS A 129 -20.80 7.69 3.87
C HIS A 129 -21.23 7.80 2.41
N ALA A 130 -20.77 8.84 1.70
CA ALA A 130 -21.03 9.01 0.28
C ALA A 130 -20.37 7.88 -0.55
N LEU A 131 -19.18 7.45 -0.14
CA LEU A 131 -18.47 6.33 -0.76
C LEU A 131 -19.20 5.00 -0.55
N ILE A 132 -19.71 4.73 0.65
CA ILE A 132 -20.51 3.53 0.94
C ILE A 132 -21.78 3.53 0.09
N GLU A 133 -22.49 4.66 0.01
CA GLU A 133 -23.68 4.79 -0.83
C GLU A 133 -23.36 4.52 -2.31
N LEU A 134 -22.27 5.10 -2.82
CA LEU A 134 -21.83 4.84 -4.19
C LEU A 134 -21.53 3.35 -4.44
N VAL A 135 -20.86 2.68 -3.50
CA VAL A 135 -20.57 1.25 -3.62
C VAL A 135 -21.85 0.41 -3.55
N ARG A 136 -22.84 0.80 -2.75
CA ARG A 136 -24.16 0.16 -2.76
C ARG A 136 -24.84 0.31 -4.12
N ASP A 137 -24.84 1.51 -4.70
CA ASP A 137 -25.34 1.71 -6.07
C ASP A 137 -24.64 0.77 -7.06
N PHE A 138 -23.31 0.60 -6.94
CA PHE A 138 -22.55 -0.31 -7.79
C PHE A 138 -22.99 -1.78 -7.66
N SER A 139 -23.40 -2.20 -6.46
CA SER A 139 -23.84 -3.56 -6.18
C SER A 139 -25.15 -3.93 -6.87
N GLU A 140 -25.94 -2.95 -7.30
CA GLU A 140 -27.19 -3.17 -8.04
C GLU A 140 -26.95 -3.67 -9.47
N TYR A 141 -25.74 -3.55 -10.00
CA TYR A 141 -25.40 -3.92 -11.38
C TYR A 141 -24.74 -5.30 -11.47
N PRO A 142 -25.42 -6.34 -12.00
CA PRO A 142 -24.86 -7.71 -12.04
C PRO A 142 -23.62 -7.87 -12.94
N ILE A 143 -23.42 -6.92 -13.86
CA ILE A 143 -22.25 -6.90 -14.75
C ILE A 143 -21.01 -6.31 -14.10
N LEU A 144 -21.14 -5.70 -12.91
CA LEU A 144 -20.08 -5.04 -12.18
C LEU A 144 -19.66 -5.88 -10.98
N ARG A 145 -18.36 -6.05 -10.81
CA ARG A 145 -17.75 -6.54 -9.56
C ARG A 145 -16.76 -5.52 -9.05
N VAL A 146 -16.80 -5.28 -7.75
CA VAL A 146 -15.89 -4.34 -7.09
C VAL A 146 -15.14 -5.09 -6.00
N CYS A 147 -13.82 -4.93 -5.99
CA CYS A 147 -12.95 -5.39 -4.92
C CYS A 147 -12.45 -4.17 -4.17
N LEU A 148 -12.72 -4.14 -2.87
CA LEU A 148 -12.49 -3.00 -1.99
C LEU A 148 -11.44 -3.36 -0.94
N SER A 149 -10.66 -2.39 -0.51
CA SER A 149 -9.82 -2.51 0.69
C SER A 149 -9.99 -1.29 1.60
N SER A 150 -9.89 -1.50 2.90
CA SER A 150 -9.86 -0.42 3.89
C SER A 150 -9.18 -0.92 5.17
N ARG A 151 -8.81 0.01 6.05
CA ARG A 151 -8.61 -0.30 7.47
C ARG A 151 -9.92 -0.81 8.10
N PRO A 152 -9.85 -1.61 9.19
CA PRO A 152 -11.02 -2.18 9.86
C PRO A 152 -11.71 -1.13 10.74
N TRP A 153 -12.10 0.00 10.15
CA TRP A 153 -12.84 1.06 10.84
C TRP A 153 -14.30 0.64 11.00
N ASN A 154 -14.90 1.01 12.14
CA ASN A 154 -16.26 0.59 12.51
C ASN A 154 -17.31 0.84 11.43
N ILE A 155 -17.18 1.91 10.64
CA ILE A 155 -18.11 2.22 9.56
C ILE A 155 -18.09 1.17 8.43
N PHE A 156 -16.90 0.68 8.07
CA PHE A 156 -16.73 -0.35 7.04
C PHE A 156 -17.00 -1.74 7.59
N GLU A 157 -16.65 -2.02 8.84
CA GLU A 157 -17.01 -3.28 9.51
C GLU A 157 -18.53 -3.41 9.66
N LYS A 158 -19.23 -2.32 9.99
CA LYS A 158 -20.68 -2.31 10.05
C LYS A 158 -21.33 -2.60 8.69
N GLU A 159 -20.74 -2.06 7.62
CA GLU A 159 -21.31 -2.17 6.27
C GLU A 159 -20.95 -3.49 5.57
N TYR A 160 -19.69 -3.90 5.66
CA TYR A 160 -19.11 -5.00 4.88
C TYR A 160 -18.65 -6.18 5.74
N GLY A 161 -18.64 -6.05 7.07
CA GLY A 161 -18.18 -7.10 8.00
C GLY A 161 -19.24 -8.14 8.34
N CYS A 162 -20.52 -7.84 8.11
CA CYS A 162 -21.64 -8.77 8.33
C CYS A 162 -22.07 -9.40 7.00
N GLU A 163 -21.42 -10.50 6.58
CA GLU A 163 -22.00 -11.63 5.82
C GLU A 163 -20.92 -12.51 5.16
N GLY A 164 -21.19 -13.82 5.13
CA GLY A 164 -20.26 -14.84 4.67
C GLY A 164 -19.86 -14.73 3.20
N ARG A 165 -18.55 -14.95 2.96
CA ARG A 165 -17.84 -15.23 1.69
C ARG A 165 -17.21 -14.06 0.93
N SER A 166 -17.57 -12.79 1.20
CA SER A 166 -17.02 -11.63 0.46
C SER A 166 -16.24 -10.63 1.31
N HIS A 167 -15.84 -11.03 2.53
CA HIS A 167 -15.01 -10.23 3.42
C HIS A 167 -13.74 -11.00 3.79
N LEU A 168 -12.57 -10.37 3.63
CA LEU A 168 -11.28 -10.98 3.91
C LEU A 168 -10.49 -10.12 4.88
N GLN A 169 -10.25 -10.64 6.08
CA GLN A 169 -9.39 -9.99 7.07
C GLN A 169 -7.96 -10.50 6.91
N LEU A 170 -7.12 -9.72 6.24
CA LEU A 170 -5.74 -10.09 5.94
C LEU A 170 -4.96 -10.55 7.19
N HIS A 171 -5.09 -9.82 8.31
CA HIS A 171 -4.42 -10.15 9.56
C HIS A 171 -4.76 -11.54 10.13
N LYS A 172 -5.91 -12.12 9.75
CA LYS A 172 -6.32 -13.47 10.18
C LYS A 172 -5.75 -14.59 9.31
N ILE A 173 -5.35 -14.27 8.08
CA ILE A 173 -4.87 -15.26 7.11
C ILE A 173 -3.34 -15.23 6.92
N THR A 174 -2.67 -14.14 7.31
CA THR A 174 -1.21 -14.00 7.15
C THR A 174 -0.40 -14.76 8.19
N ARG A 175 -1.02 -15.36 9.22
CA ARG A 175 -0.28 -16.03 10.32
C ARG A 175 0.69 -17.10 9.81
N ASN A 176 0.25 -17.95 8.89
CA ASN A 176 1.12 -19.02 8.34
C ASN A 176 2.27 -18.45 7.50
N ASP A 177 2.02 -17.38 6.75
CA ASP A 177 3.05 -16.72 5.95
C ASP A 177 4.08 -16.03 6.84
N ILE A 178 3.63 -15.39 7.92
CA ILE A 178 4.48 -14.81 8.95
C ILE A 178 5.32 -15.90 9.62
N GLU A 179 4.75 -17.06 9.94
CA GLU A 179 5.50 -18.17 10.53
C GLU A 179 6.58 -18.65 9.57
N THR A 180 6.21 -18.88 8.32
CA THR A 180 7.13 -19.33 7.26
C THR A 180 8.27 -18.33 7.08
N TYR A 181 7.97 -17.04 7.07
CA TYR A 181 8.97 -15.97 6.97
C TYR A 181 9.88 -15.92 8.20
N THR A 182 9.32 -15.92 9.41
CA THR A 182 10.08 -15.84 10.67
C THR A 182 11.03 -17.03 10.78
N ARG A 183 10.54 -18.26 10.58
CA ARG A 183 11.36 -19.47 10.61
C ARG A 183 12.42 -19.41 9.52
N GLY A 184 12.00 -19.21 8.27
CA GLY A 184 12.91 -19.20 7.13
C GLY A 184 13.94 -18.08 7.14
N THR A 185 13.73 -17.00 7.89
CA THR A 185 14.71 -15.91 8.05
C THR A 185 15.68 -16.21 9.18
N LEU A 186 15.18 -16.62 10.35
CA LEU A 186 16.02 -16.98 11.49
C LEU A 186 16.89 -18.21 11.18
N GLU A 187 16.30 -19.26 10.62
CA GLU A 187 17.00 -20.52 10.31
C GLU A 187 18.00 -20.39 9.16
N LYS A 188 17.99 -19.28 8.39
CA LYS A 188 19.04 -19.02 7.40
C LYS A 188 20.33 -18.49 8.01
N ASP A 189 20.25 -17.95 9.22
CA ASP A 189 21.40 -17.40 9.91
C ASP A 189 22.24 -18.52 10.56
N MET A 190 23.53 -18.58 10.24
CA MET A 190 24.40 -19.66 10.74
C MET A 190 24.59 -19.57 12.26
N ALA A 191 24.72 -18.36 12.82
CA ALA A 191 24.91 -18.18 14.25
C ALA A 191 23.64 -18.59 15.01
N PHE A 192 22.46 -18.34 14.44
CA PHE A 192 21.21 -18.83 15.00
C PHE A 192 21.08 -20.36 14.97
N GLN A 193 21.50 -21.01 13.87
CA GLN A 193 21.49 -22.47 13.79
C GLN A 193 22.37 -23.09 14.88
N GLU A 194 23.60 -22.57 15.05
CA GLU A 194 24.50 -23.03 16.12
C GLU A 194 23.89 -22.82 17.52
N LEU A 195 23.19 -21.71 17.73
CA LEU A 195 22.51 -21.42 18.99
C LEU A 195 21.44 -22.47 19.31
N ILE A 196 20.61 -22.83 18.33
CA ILE A 196 19.55 -23.85 18.49
C ILE A 196 20.16 -25.25 18.72
N GLU A 197 21.24 -25.60 18.02
CA GLU A 197 21.88 -26.91 18.21
C GLU A 197 22.43 -27.09 19.64
N ARG A 198 22.96 -26.00 20.22
CA ARG A 198 23.45 -25.96 21.60
C ARG A 198 22.30 -25.96 22.61
N ASP A 199 21.24 -25.20 22.34
CA ASP A 199 20.05 -25.09 23.19
C ASP A 199 18.90 -25.95 22.64
N LYS A 200 18.95 -27.26 22.91
CA LYS A 200 17.95 -28.27 22.49
C LYS A 200 16.56 -28.12 23.14
N SER A 201 16.20 -26.92 23.60
CA SER A 201 14.96 -26.67 24.33
C SER A 201 13.78 -26.37 23.40
N PHE A 202 12.55 -26.54 23.90
CA PHE A 202 11.31 -26.17 23.21
C PHE A 202 11.15 -24.63 23.00
N LYS A 203 12.11 -23.84 23.48
CA LYS A 203 12.03 -22.37 23.53
C LYS A 203 12.03 -21.69 22.17
N TYR A 204 12.66 -22.29 21.16
CA TYR A 204 12.59 -21.74 19.79
C TYR A 204 11.16 -21.68 19.26
N GLY A 205 10.39 -22.78 19.43
CA GLY A 205 8.99 -22.82 19.04
C GLY A 205 8.14 -21.79 19.80
N GLN A 206 8.46 -21.56 21.07
CA GLN A 206 7.82 -20.53 21.88
C GLN A 206 8.13 -19.12 21.37
N LEU A 207 9.40 -18.81 21.08
CA LEU A 207 9.81 -17.51 20.53
C LEU A 207 9.09 -17.20 19.22
N VAL A 208 9.00 -18.18 18.31
CA VAL A 208 8.26 -18.02 17.04
C VAL A 208 6.78 -17.75 17.30
N ASN A 209 6.15 -18.47 18.23
CA ASN A 209 4.74 -18.23 18.58
C ASN A 209 4.53 -16.84 19.19
N GLU A 210 5.44 -16.37 20.04
CA GLU A 210 5.37 -15.04 20.63
C GLU A 210 5.51 -13.95 19.56
N ILE A 211 6.38 -14.12 18.56
CA ILE A 211 6.45 -13.23 17.39
C ILE A 211 5.13 -13.22 16.62
N LEU A 212 4.53 -14.39 16.37
CA LEU A 212 3.27 -14.52 15.64
C LEU A 212 2.10 -13.83 16.34
N ASP A 213 2.05 -13.96 17.66
CA ASP A 213 1.02 -13.34 18.48
C ASP A 213 1.24 -11.82 18.58
N ALA A 214 2.50 -11.39 18.71
CA ALA A 214 2.87 -9.98 18.75
C ALA A 214 2.62 -9.25 17.42
N ALA A 215 2.81 -9.93 16.30
CA ALA A 215 2.69 -9.35 14.97
C ALA A 215 1.32 -8.76 14.67
N ASN A 216 0.25 -9.31 15.26
CA ASN A 216 -1.14 -8.97 14.96
C ASN A 216 -1.44 -8.86 13.45
N GLY A 217 -0.78 -9.73 12.65
CA GLY A 217 -0.89 -9.78 11.19
C GLY A 217 -0.11 -8.72 10.42
N VAL A 218 0.68 -7.86 11.08
CA VAL A 218 1.47 -6.79 10.46
C VAL A 218 2.85 -7.29 10.05
N PHE A 219 3.02 -7.57 8.76
CA PHE A 219 4.25 -8.17 8.22
C PHE A 219 5.49 -7.29 8.40
N LEU A 220 5.33 -5.96 8.25
CA LEU A 220 6.43 -5.02 8.46
C LEU A 220 6.95 -5.06 9.91
N TRP A 221 6.04 -5.21 10.88
CA TRP A 221 6.43 -5.34 12.28
C TRP A 221 7.26 -6.61 12.49
N VAL A 222 6.85 -7.74 11.91
CA VAL A 222 7.58 -9.02 11.98
C VAL A 222 8.98 -8.85 11.41
N GLN A 223 9.10 -8.22 10.24
CA GLN A 223 10.39 -7.99 9.60
C GLN A 223 11.32 -7.16 10.49
N LEU A 224 10.81 -6.09 11.11
CA LEU A 224 11.58 -5.26 12.04
C LEU A 224 11.97 -6.04 13.30
N ALA A 225 11.04 -6.82 13.87
CA ALA A 225 11.28 -7.65 15.05
C ALA A 225 12.34 -8.73 14.77
N VAL A 226 12.19 -9.51 13.70
CA VAL A 226 13.14 -10.56 13.31
C VAL A 226 14.52 -9.97 13.05
N ARG A 227 14.64 -8.82 12.38
CA ARG A 227 15.92 -8.12 12.22
C ARG A 227 16.54 -7.70 13.54
N ASN A 228 15.72 -7.19 14.46
CA ASN A 228 16.18 -6.81 15.79
C ASN A 228 16.72 -8.02 16.58
N LEU A 229 16.08 -9.18 16.44
CA LEU A 229 16.54 -10.44 17.02
C LEU A 229 17.83 -10.95 16.37
N LEU A 230 17.95 -10.88 15.04
CA LEU A 230 19.20 -11.21 14.33
C LEU A 230 20.37 -10.35 14.79
N SER A 231 20.16 -9.05 14.98
CA SER A 231 21.19 -8.19 15.58
C SER A 231 21.55 -8.63 17.00
N GLY A 232 20.60 -9.11 17.80
CA GLY A 232 20.90 -9.66 19.13
C GLY A 232 21.76 -10.93 19.06
N ILE A 233 21.57 -11.75 18.03
CA ILE A 233 22.40 -12.95 17.80
C ILE A 233 23.84 -12.53 17.45
N ASP A 234 24.00 -11.50 16.60
CA ASP A 234 25.31 -10.91 16.31
C ASP A 234 25.98 -10.34 17.57
N ASP A 235 25.18 -9.81 18.51
CA ASP A 235 25.63 -9.34 19.83
C ASP A 235 25.94 -10.50 20.82
N GLY A 236 25.72 -11.76 20.42
CA GLY A 236 25.98 -12.95 21.23
C GLY A 236 24.85 -13.35 22.17
N ASN A 237 23.63 -12.83 21.98
CA ASN A 237 22.48 -13.13 22.84
C ASN A 237 22.00 -14.58 22.69
N GLY A 238 21.73 -15.23 23.81
CA GLY A 238 21.06 -16.54 23.87
C GLY A 238 19.54 -16.45 23.69
N LEU A 239 18.86 -17.59 23.58
CA LEU A 239 17.40 -17.62 23.34
C LEU A 239 16.58 -16.87 24.40
N TYR A 240 17.01 -16.90 25.67
CA TYR A 240 16.32 -16.17 26.75
C TYR A 240 16.43 -14.64 26.57
N GLU A 241 17.62 -14.14 26.25
CA GLU A 241 17.85 -12.70 26.04
C GLU A 241 17.13 -12.21 24.77
N LEU A 242 17.07 -13.03 23.73
CA LEU A 242 16.25 -12.74 22.54
C LEU A 242 14.77 -12.64 22.86
N GLN A 243 14.27 -13.49 23.76
CA GLN A 243 12.88 -13.43 24.22
C GLN A 243 12.61 -12.17 25.05
N GLU A 244 13.52 -11.80 25.96
CA GLU A 244 13.41 -10.52 26.69
C GLU A 244 13.42 -9.33 25.72
N ARG A 245 14.31 -9.35 24.73
CA ARG A 245 14.39 -8.32 23.69
C ARG A 245 13.08 -8.21 22.91
N LEU A 246 12.47 -9.34 22.51
CA LEU A 246 11.15 -9.35 21.88
C LEU A 246 10.09 -8.66 22.75
N HIS A 247 10.07 -8.94 24.06
CA HIS A 247 9.10 -8.33 24.98
C HIS A 247 9.27 -6.81 25.17
N THR A 248 10.45 -6.26 24.88
CA THR A 248 10.65 -4.80 24.87
C THR A 248 10.11 -4.12 23.62
N LEU A 249 9.85 -4.87 22.55
CA LEU A 249 9.35 -4.30 21.31
C LEU A 249 7.87 -3.92 21.44
N PRO A 250 7.50 -2.69 21.07
CA PRO A 250 6.11 -2.27 21.10
C PRO A 250 5.32 -2.93 19.97
N PHE A 251 4.12 -3.42 20.27
CA PHE A 251 3.21 -4.04 19.28
C PHE A 251 2.68 -3.04 18.23
N ASP A 252 2.57 -1.76 18.60
CA ASP A 252 2.09 -0.72 17.68
C ASP A 252 3.21 -0.24 16.77
N LEU A 253 2.93 -0.16 15.46
CA LEU A 253 3.95 0.16 14.46
C LEU A 253 4.49 1.60 14.58
N HIS A 254 3.66 2.57 14.99
CA HIS A 254 4.15 3.93 15.22
C HIS A 254 5.10 3.97 16.42
N LYS A 255 4.72 3.30 17.53
CA LYS A 255 5.61 3.15 18.68
C LYS A 255 6.88 2.35 18.33
N MET A 256 6.79 1.40 17.40
CA MET A 256 7.95 0.65 16.88
C MET A 256 8.90 1.58 16.14
N TYR A 257 8.39 2.51 15.33
CA TYR A 257 9.22 3.55 14.71
C TYR A 257 9.86 4.46 15.74
N ASP A 258 9.10 4.94 16.74
CA ASP A 258 9.64 5.76 17.83
C ASP A 258 10.75 5.02 18.59
N HIS A 259 10.53 3.74 18.88
CA HIS A 259 11.51 2.88 19.53
C HIS A 259 12.77 2.74 18.67
N ILE A 260 12.65 2.41 17.38
CA ILE A 260 13.79 2.29 16.48
C ILE A 260 14.57 3.61 16.40
N LEU A 261 13.89 4.74 16.19
CA LEU A 261 14.53 6.06 16.11
C LEU A 261 15.21 6.44 17.42
N SER A 262 14.67 6.02 18.57
CA SER A 262 15.31 6.25 19.88
C SER A 262 16.61 5.47 20.08
N THR A 263 16.83 4.40 19.32
CA THR A 263 18.08 3.61 19.35
C THR A 263 19.14 4.13 18.38
N VAL A 264 18.80 5.08 17.50
CA VAL A 264 19.76 5.69 16.58
C VAL A 264 20.64 6.65 17.39
N GLU A 265 21.96 6.59 17.19
CA GLU A 265 22.89 7.48 17.87
C GLU A 265 22.56 8.95 17.53
N PRO A 266 22.62 9.88 18.51
CA PRO A 266 22.22 11.27 18.30
C PRO A 266 22.89 11.95 17.10
N GLU A 267 24.14 11.58 16.81
CA GLU A 267 24.93 12.09 15.69
C GLU A 267 24.38 11.69 14.32
N TYR A 268 23.63 10.60 14.24
CA TYR A 268 23.01 10.11 13.00
C TYR A 268 21.55 10.53 12.82
N LEU A 269 20.89 11.10 13.83
CA LEU A 269 19.46 11.44 13.76
C LEU A 269 19.15 12.44 12.65
N GLU A 270 19.98 13.48 12.50
CA GLU A 270 19.78 14.48 11.45
C GLU A 270 19.92 13.85 10.06
N LEU A 271 20.93 13.00 9.88
CA LEU A 271 21.18 12.32 8.61
C LEU A 271 20.07 11.30 8.30
N ALA A 272 19.61 10.54 9.30
CA ALA A 272 18.49 9.62 9.18
C ALA A 272 17.21 10.36 8.77
N GLY A 273 16.92 11.51 9.40
CA GLY A 273 15.79 12.35 9.03
C GLY A 273 15.84 12.83 7.59
N ARG A 274 17.01 13.29 7.11
CA ARG A 274 17.20 13.67 5.70
C ARG A 274 16.93 12.49 4.77
N TYR A 275 17.51 11.32 5.05
CA TYR A 275 17.32 10.12 4.24
C TYR A 275 15.85 9.72 4.15
N LEU A 276 15.14 9.69 5.28
CA LEU A 276 13.72 9.36 5.33
C LEU A 276 12.86 10.38 4.56
N LEU A 277 13.16 11.68 4.71
CA LEU A 277 12.44 12.73 3.97
C LEU A 277 12.66 12.66 2.47
N MET A 278 13.88 12.37 2.01
CA MET A 278 14.17 12.19 0.59
C MET A 278 13.42 10.98 0.03
N ALA A 279 13.48 9.83 0.72
CA ALA A 279 12.73 8.65 0.33
C ALA A 279 11.22 8.90 0.29
N ALA A 280 10.68 9.64 1.26
CA ALA A 280 9.25 9.99 1.31
C ALA A 280 8.83 11.01 0.23
N SER A 281 9.77 11.84 -0.24
CA SER A 281 9.51 12.85 -1.28
C SER A 281 9.67 12.31 -2.70
N ASP A 282 10.27 11.14 -2.87
CA ASP A 282 10.43 10.49 -4.16
C ASP A 282 9.15 9.78 -4.57
N THR A 283 8.42 10.41 -5.48
CA THR A 283 7.21 9.87 -6.09
C THR A 283 7.51 8.83 -7.18
N THR A 284 8.76 8.72 -7.62
CA THR A 284 9.19 7.86 -8.73
C THR A 284 9.83 6.55 -8.30
N HIS A 285 10.19 6.40 -7.02
CA HIS A 285 10.87 5.22 -6.46
C HIS A 285 12.20 4.87 -7.17
N ASP A 286 12.82 5.87 -7.79
CA ASP A 286 14.04 5.76 -8.62
C ASP A 286 15.22 6.53 -8.01
N LEU A 287 15.15 6.86 -6.72
CA LEU A 287 16.29 7.40 -5.97
C LEU A 287 17.44 6.39 -5.92
N GLY A 288 18.34 6.50 -6.89
CA GLY A 288 19.60 5.78 -6.86
C GLY A 288 20.41 6.14 -5.61
N LEU A 289 21.11 5.14 -5.07
CA LEU A 289 22.00 5.23 -3.90
C LEU A 289 22.96 6.43 -3.88
N MET A 290 23.30 6.94 -5.06
CA MET A 290 24.13 8.12 -5.23
C MET A 290 23.51 9.39 -4.64
N VAL A 291 22.18 9.54 -4.65
CA VAL A 291 21.51 10.71 -4.09
C VAL A 291 21.66 10.75 -2.56
N PHE A 292 21.61 9.59 -1.90
CA PHE A 292 21.91 9.45 -0.46
C PHE A 292 23.39 9.71 -0.13
N LEU A 293 24.28 9.36 -1.06
CA LEU A 293 25.72 9.63 -0.92
C LEU A 293 26.05 11.12 -0.98
N TYR A 294 25.45 11.85 -1.91
CA TYR A 294 25.71 13.29 -2.04
C TYR A 294 25.06 14.09 -0.92
N SER A 295 23.85 13.73 -0.48
CA SER A 295 23.13 14.40 0.62
C SER A 295 23.78 14.20 2.00
N GLY A 296 24.58 13.15 2.18
CA GLY A 296 25.38 12.91 3.38
C GLY A 296 26.71 13.68 3.43
N LYS A 297 27.07 14.42 2.38
CA LYS A 297 28.27 15.28 2.35
C LYS A 297 27.91 16.71 2.77
N GLN A 298 28.80 17.41 3.48
CA GLN A 298 28.64 18.85 3.75
C GLN A 298 28.58 19.65 2.44
N GLU A 299 27.84 20.77 2.41
CA GLU A 299 27.63 21.65 1.24
C GLU A 299 28.93 22.00 0.48
N SER A 300 30.07 22.09 1.17
CA SER A 300 31.38 22.38 0.58
C SER A 300 31.88 21.29 -0.39
N ALA A 301 31.45 20.04 -0.22
CA ALA A 301 31.84 18.91 -1.06
C ALA A 301 30.88 18.66 -2.24
N MET A 302 29.72 19.33 -2.29
CA MET A 302 28.85 19.35 -3.48
C MET A 302 29.35 20.31 -4.56
N LEU A 303 30.13 21.33 -4.17
CA LEU A 303 30.66 22.37 -5.06
C LEU A 303 32.01 22.00 -5.69
N THR A 304 32.61 20.87 -5.32
CA THR A 304 33.85 20.38 -5.91
C THR A 304 33.53 19.44 -7.08
N LYS A 305 34.06 19.79 -8.26
CA LYS A 305 33.92 19.14 -9.58
C LYS A 305 33.41 17.68 -9.53
N HIS A 306 32.33 17.43 -10.27
CA HIS A 306 31.89 16.09 -10.67
C HIS A 306 33.00 15.38 -11.47
N GLU A 307 33.94 14.75 -10.77
CA GLU A 307 34.78 13.71 -11.35
C GLU A 307 33.93 12.44 -11.53
N SER A 308 34.07 11.82 -12.70
CA SER A 308 33.41 10.57 -13.02
C SER A 308 33.98 9.50 -12.10
N LEU A 309 33.15 8.92 -11.24
CA LEU A 309 33.57 7.78 -10.42
C LEU A 309 33.96 6.61 -11.34
N THR A 310 35.08 5.97 -11.04
CA THR A 310 35.42 4.68 -11.63
C THR A 310 34.42 3.61 -11.17
N LEU A 311 34.33 2.49 -11.90
CA LEU A 311 33.43 1.39 -11.55
C LEU A 311 33.73 0.81 -10.15
N GLU A 312 35.01 0.74 -9.78
CA GLU A 312 35.44 0.26 -8.47
C GLU A 312 35.01 1.22 -7.35
N GLU A 313 35.19 2.53 -7.55
CA GLU A 313 34.73 3.56 -6.59
C GLU A 313 33.21 3.56 -6.46
N TYR A 314 32.48 3.33 -7.56
CA TYR A 314 31.03 3.20 -7.54
C TYR A 314 30.57 2.00 -6.71
N VAL A 315 31.17 0.82 -6.91
CA VAL A 315 30.83 -0.39 -6.13
C VAL A 315 31.16 -0.19 -4.65
N HIS A 316 32.33 0.40 -4.35
CA HIS A 316 32.71 0.69 -2.97
C HIS A 316 31.76 1.70 -2.31
N ALA A 317 31.40 2.77 -3.02
CA ALA A 317 30.44 3.77 -2.58
C ALA A 317 29.06 3.16 -2.33
N HIS A 318 28.61 2.25 -3.21
CA HIS A 318 27.35 1.52 -3.09
C HIS A 318 27.31 0.67 -1.81
N ILE A 319 28.33 -0.17 -1.58
CA ILE A 319 28.42 -1.02 -0.38
C ILE A 319 28.51 -0.17 0.89
N SER A 320 29.34 0.88 0.87
CA SER A 320 29.51 1.78 2.02
C SER A 320 28.22 2.53 2.34
N MET A 321 27.45 2.93 1.33
CA MET A 321 26.20 3.67 1.53
C MET A 321 25.11 2.77 2.08
N GLY A 322 24.99 1.53 1.60
CA GLY A 322 24.07 0.54 2.19
C GLY A 322 24.32 0.34 3.68
N LYS A 323 25.60 0.20 4.09
CA LYS A 323 25.98 0.11 5.51
C LYS A 323 25.61 1.37 6.30
N LYS A 324 25.85 2.56 5.72
CA LYS A 324 25.57 3.84 6.38
C LYS A 324 24.07 4.06 6.55
N ILE A 325 23.26 3.79 5.51
CA ILE A 325 21.80 3.89 5.60
C ILE A 325 21.27 2.89 6.63
N ASN A 326 21.79 1.66 6.66
CA ASN A 326 21.39 0.69 7.68
C ASN A 326 21.76 1.16 9.11
N ALA A 327 22.95 1.72 9.30
CA ALA A 327 23.36 2.26 10.60
C ALA A 327 22.49 3.44 11.06
N CYS A 328 22.16 4.36 10.14
CA CYS A 328 21.39 5.57 10.46
C CYS A 328 19.88 5.31 10.58
N CYS A 329 19.32 4.47 9.70
CA CYS A 329 17.87 4.25 9.61
C CYS A 329 17.42 2.93 10.23
N LYS A 330 18.35 2.07 10.70
CA LYS A 330 18.08 0.83 11.45
C LYS A 330 17.01 -0.05 10.81
N GLY A 331 17.04 -0.15 9.47
CA GLY A 331 16.10 -0.96 8.69
C GLY A 331 14.76 -0.30 8.33
N LEU A 332 14.56 0.99 8.63
CA LEU A 332 13.41 1.78 8.15
C LEU A 332 13.52 2.14 6.66
N LEU A 333 14.74 2.15 6.12
CA LEU A 333 15.00 2.24 4.68
C LEU A 333 15.74 0.98 4.25
N GLU A 334 15.22 0.34 3.21
CA GLU A 334 15.88 -0.74 2.49
C GLU A 334 16.49 -0.20 1.21
N VAL A 335 17.66 -0.72 0.88
CA VAL A 335 18.54 -0.19 -0.16
C VAL A 335 19.12 -1.33 -0.96
#